data_AF-A0A6J1A283-F1
#
_entry.id   AF-A0A6J1A283-F1
#
_cell.length_a   1.000
_cell.length_b   1.000
_cell.length_c   1.000
_cell.angle_alpha   90.00
_cell.angle_beta   90.00
_cell.angle_gamma   90.00
#
_symmetry.space_group_name_H-M   'P 1'
#
loop_
_entity.id
_entity.type
_entity.pdbx_description
1 polymer ?
#
loop_
_entity_poly.entity_id
_entity_poly.type
_entity_poly.pdbx_seq_one_letter_code
_entity_poly.pdbx_strand_id
1 'polypeptide(L)'
;MALSLCSLRFLIFIFLVSAIPVAYIISVERAKPPTHVFHYHSAGFFRECAKWDDQGSRFLVSFLEGGVGAIHVPEDDSPDLVLNEVTVVKDFDLTGNASLGITVDRPRNRLLVVVADLLGNRYSALVAYDLSTWKRLFLAQLSGPSKYNHLSFANYKLV
;
A
#
# COMPACT_ATOMS: atom_id res chain seq x y z
N MET A 1 -3.02 -5.66 45.96
CA MET A 1 -3.43 -4.28 45.60
C MET A 1 -4.12 -4.34 44.26
N ALA A 2 -5.46 -4.39 44.26
CA ALA A 2 -6.23 -4.40 43.02
C ALA A 2 -6.19 -3.00 42.43
N LEU A 3 -5.61 -2.88 41.24
CA LEU A 3 -5.59 -1.64 40.48
C LEU A 3 -7.03 -1.17 40.22
N SER A 4 -7.39 -0.01 40.76
CA SER A 4 -8.66 0.71 40.57
C SER A 4 -8.80 1.26 39.12
N LEU A 5 -8.48 0.45 38.11
CA LEU A 5 -8.46 0.82 36.70
C LEU A 5 -9.82 0.68 36.00
N CYS A 6 -10.85 0.17 36.69
CA CYS A 6 -12.17 -0.08 36.11
C CYS A 6 -13.31 0.71 36.78
N SER A 7 -13.01 1.76 37.57
CA SER A 7 -14.08 2.61 38.09
C SER A 7 -14.70 3.45 36.96
N LEU A 8 -16.02 3.63 36.97
CA LEU A 8 -16.72 4.43 35.97
C LEU A 8 -16.12 5.84 35.82
N ARG A 9 -15.71 6.45 36.94
CA ARG A 9 -15.06 7.77 36.95
C ARG A 9 -13.72 7.76 36.23
N PHE A 10 -12.92 6.71 36.41
CA PHE A 10 -11.63 6.55 35.75
C PHE A 10 -11.78 6.27 34.25
N LEU A 11 -12.78 5.46 33.85
CA LEU A 11 -13.09 5.23 32.43
C LEU A 11 -13.57 6.50 31.73
N ILE A 12 -14.43 7.28 32.38
CA ILE A 12 -14.86 8.61 31.87
C ILE A 12 -13.65 9.52 31.71
N PHE A 13 -12.73 9.54 32.69
CA PHE A 13 -11.52 10.34 32.61
C PHE A 13 -10.64 9.94 31.43
N ILE A 14 -10.37 8.63 31.22
CA ILE A 14 -9.62 8.15 30.05
C ILE A 14 -10.32 8.55 28.74
N PHE A 15 -11.64 8.41 28.66
CA PHE A 15 -12.42 8.79 27.49
C PHE A 15 -12.30 10.28 27.16
N LEU A 16 -12.37 11.15 28.17
CA LEU A 16 -12.20 12.59 27.96
C LEU A 16 -10.76 12.94 27.55
N VAL A 17 -9.76 12.30 28.16
CA VAL A 17 -8.35 12.52 27.81
C VAL A 17 -8.05 12.00 26.40
N SER A 18 -8.62 10.86 25.98
CA SER A 18 -8.45 10.32 24.63
C SER A 18 -9.16 11.14 23.55
N ALA A 19 -10.18 11.92 23.91
CA ALA A 19 -10.82 12.85 22.99
C ALA A 19 -9.86 13.93 22.48
N ILE A 20 -8.84 14.32 23.25
CA ILE A 20 -7.86 15.35 22.86
C ILE A 20 -7.03 14.90 21.64
N PRO A 21 -6.29 13.77 21.66
CA PRO A 21 -5.54 13.31 20.49
C PRO A 21 -6.46 12.97 19.31
N VAL A 22 -7.66 12.43 19.55
CA VAL A 22 -8.62 12.16 18.48
C VAL A 22 -9.08 13.45 17.79
N ALA A 23 -9.44 14.48 18.57
CA ALA A 23 -9.83 15.77 18.02
C ALA A 23 -8.66 16.44 17.27
N TYR A 24 -7.43 16.30 17.77
CA TYR A 24 -6.24 16.79 17.08
C TYR A 24 -6.04 16.10 15.72
N ILE A 25 -6.12 14.75 15.66
CA ILE A 25 -6.03 14.01 14.39
C ILE A 25 -7.12 14.47 13.43
N ILE A 26 -8.38 14.57 13.87
CA ILE A 26 -9.49 15.05 13.03
C ILE A 26 -9.22 16.46 12.51
N SER A 27 -8.68 17.35 13.34
CA SER A 27 -8.34 18.72 12.94
C SER A 27 -7.26 18.74 11.85
N VAL A 28 -6.22 17.93 12.00
CA VAL A 28 -5.11 17.83 11.04
C VAL A 28 -5.58 17.22 9.71
N GLU A 29 -6.36 16.13 9.75
CA GLU A 29 -6.88 15.46 8.54
C GLU A 29 -7.92 16.29 7.78
N ARG A 30 -8.58 17.26 8.44
CA ARG A 30 -9.54 18.18 7.81
C ARG A 30 -8.93 19.52 7.42
N ALA A 31 -7.73 19.84 7.88
CA ALA A 31 -7.07 21.09 7.53
C ALA A 31 -6.85 21.11 6.02
N LYS A 32 -7.15 22.25 5.37
CA LYS A 32 -6.86 22.40 3.94
C LYS A 32 -5.35 22.28 3.75
N PRO A 33 -4.85 21.28 3.02
CA PRO A 33 -3.43 21.13 2.84
C PRO A 33 -2.87 22.29 2.01
N PRO A 34 -1.61 22.69 2.25
CA PRO A 34 -0.95 23.73 1.45
C PRO A 34 -0.55 23.21 0.06
N THR A 35 -0.65 21.91 -0.19
CA THR A 35 -0.31 21.25 -1.44
C THR A 35 -1.56 21.00 -2.29
N HIS A 36 -1.34 20.85 -3.59
CA HIS A 36 -2.38 20.41 -4.51
C HIS A 36 -2.88 19.00 -4.14
N VAL A 37 -4.18 18.76 -4.24
CA VAL A 37 -4.84 17.51 -3.86
C VAL A 37 -5.60 16.95 -5.04
N PHE A 38 -5.30 15.70 -5.39
CA PHE A 38 -6.04 14.95 -6.38
C PHE A 38 -7.12 14.12 -5.70
N HIS A 39 -8.39 14.37 -6.05
CA HIS A 39 -9.50 13.52 -5.65
C HIS A 39 -9.68 12.40 -6.64
N TYR A 40 -9.96 11.19 -6.17
CA TYR A 40 -10.18 10.04 -7.03
C TYR A 40 -11.22 9.07 -6.47
N HIS A 41 -11.84 8.30 -7.36
CA HIS A 41 -12.69 7.18 -7.00
C HIS A 41 -11.90 5.88 -6.96
N SER A 42 -12.15 5.08 -5.92
CA SER A 42 -11.59 3.76 -5.73
C SER A 42 -12.73 2.74 -5.59
N ALA A 43 -12.50 1.52 -6.07
CA ALA A 43 -13.45 0.41 -5.94
C ALA A 43 -13.24 -0.45 -4.68
N GLY A 44 -12.15 -0.22 -3.93
CA GLY A 44 -11.77 -1.04 -2.79
C GLY A 44 -11.81 -0.30 -1.45
N PHE A 45 -11.41 -1.00 -0.39
CA PHE A 45 -11.64 -0.55 0.99
C PHE A 45 -10.45 0.23 1.55
N PHE A 46 -9.23 -0.31 1.43
CA PHE A 46 -8.03 0.31 2.00
C PHE A 46 -6.87 0.34 1.01
N ARG A 47 -6.37 1.56 0.78
CA ARG A 47 -5.13 1.81 0.07
C ARG A 47 -4.04 1.92 1.13
N GLU A 48 -3.04 1.05 1.04
CA GLU A 48 -2.02 0.94 2.08
C GLU A 48 -0.93 2.01 1.88
N CYS A 49 -0.49 2.22 0.64
CA CYS A 49 0.58 3.15 0.31
C CYS A 49 0.42 3.69 -1.10
N ALA A 50 0.85 4.93 -1.33
CA ALA A 50 0.94 5.54 -2.65
C ALA A 50 2.36 6.00 -2.98
N LYS A 51 2.73 5.96 -4.27
CA LYS A 51 3.99 6.48 -4.82
C LYS A 51 3.73 7.19 -6.15
N TRP A 52 4.43 8.29 -6.38
CA TRP A 52 4.33 9.04 -7.64
C TRP A 52 5.14 8.36 -8.73
N ASP A 53 4.49 8.13 -9.88
CA ASP A 53 5.12 7.69 -11.10
C ASP A 53 5.29 8.87 -12.10
N ASP A 54 6.45 9.55 -12.11
CA ASP A 54 6.72 10.72 -12.95
C ASP A 54 6.63 10.48 -14.46
N GLN A 55 7.22 9.42 -14.99
CA GLN A 55 7.17 9.10 -16.43
C GLN A 55 5.78 8.70 -16.90
N GLY A 56 5.02 8.03 -16.04
CA GLY A 56 3.65 7.63 -16.33
C GLY A 56 2.60 8.69 -15.97
N SER A 57 3.02 9.84 -15.43
CA SER A 57 2.15 10.88 -14.83
C SER A 57 1.00 10.27 -14.02
N ARG A 58 1.31 9.38 -13.09
CA ARG A 58 0.30 8.61 -12.37
C ARG A 58 0.71 8.31 -10.94
N PHE A 59 -0.25 8.23 -10.03
CA PHE A 59 -0.01 7.63 -8.71
C PHE A 59 -0.15 6.12 -8.81
N LEU A 60 0.78 5.40 -8.21
CA LEU A 60 0.69 3.96 -7.99
C LEU A 60 0.29 3.71 -6.55
N VAL A 61 -0.67 2.82 -6.33
CA VAL A 61 -1.29 2.63 -5.03
C VAL A 61 -1.40 1.15 -4.69
N SER A 62 -0.89 0.74 -3.54
CA SER A 62 -1.00 -0.63 -3.04
C SER A 62 -2.32 -0.87 -2.32
N PHE A 63 -2.83 -2.08 -2.44
CA PHE A 63 -4.10 -2.48 -1.84
C PHE A 63 -3.90 -3.40 -0.64
N LEU A 64 -4.60 -3.11 0.46
CA LEU A 64 -4.62 -4.02 1.61
C LEU A 64 -5.30 -5.35 1.26
N GLU A 65 -6.27 -5.32 0.34
CA GLU A 65 -6.90 -6.50 -0.27
C GLU A 65 -6.01 -7.23 -1.30
N GLY A 66 -4.82 -6.71 -1.58
CA GLY A 66 -3.85 -7.26 -2.54
C GLY A 66 -3.96 -6.68 -3.94
N GLY A 67 -2.81 -6.42 -4.56
CA GLY A 67 -2.68 -5.85 -5.89
C GLY A 67 -2.21 -4.39 -5.87
N VAL A 68 -2.18 -3.79 -7.07
CA VAL A 68 -1.77 -2.40 -7.27
C VAL A 68 -2.72 -1.71 -8.24
N GLY A 69 -3.08 -0.47 -7.91
CA GLY A 69 -3.81 0.47 -8.74
C GLY A 69 -2.93 1.56 -9.32
N ALA A 70 -3.40 2.15 -10.41
CA ALA A 70 -2.85 3.36 -11.01
C ALA A 70 -3.93 4.43 -11.12
N ILE A 71 -3.58 5.66 -10.78
CA ILE A 71 -4.43 6.85 -10.91
C ILE A 71 -3.69 7.80 -11.85
N HIS A 72 -4.15 7.92 -13.09
CA HIS A 72 -3.50 8.77 -14.08
C HIS A 72 -3.91 10.22 -13.88
N VAL A 73 -2.92 11.11 -13.89
CA VAL A 73 -3.10 12.55 -13.77
C VAL A 73 -2.95 13.15 -15.18
N PRO A 74 -3.99 13.79 -15.72
CA PRO A 74 -3.88 14.47 -17.01
C PRO A 74 -3.02 15.73 -16.90
N GLU A 75 -2.43 16.15 -18.03
CA GLU A 75 -1.63 17.39 -18.09
C GLU A 75 -2.50 18.64 -17.89
N ASP A 76 -3.73 18.62 -18.41
CA ASP A 76 -4.74 19.65 -18.18
C ASP A 76 -5.45 19.38 -16.84
N ASP A 77 -4.77 19.71 -15.75
CA ASP A 77 -5.33 19.65 -14.40
C ASP A 77 -6.45 20.68 -14.25
N SER A 78 -7.68 20.19 -14.08
CA SER A 78 -8.82 21.02 -13.73
C SER A 78 -9.22 20.73 -12.27
N PRO A 79 -9.44 21.76 -11.45
CA PRO A 79 -9.60 21.59 -10.00
C PRO A 79 -10.84 20.79 -9.59
N ASP A 80 -11.81 20.61 -10.50
CA ASP A 80 -13.03 19.84 -10.27
C ASP A 80 -12.94 18.41 -10.84
N LEU A 81 -11.80 18.02 -11.40
CA LEU A 81 -11.62 16.69 -11.97
C LEU A 81 -11.41 15.65 -10.87
N VAL A 82 -12.37 14.73 -10.79
CA VAL A 82 -12.22 13.53 -9.96
C VAL A 82 -11.65 12.40 -10.83
N LEU A 83 -10.46 11.93 -10.46
CA LEU A 83 -9.75 10.87 -11.17
C LEU A 83 -10.36 9.49 -10.86
N ASN A 84 -9.96 8.48 -11.62
CA ASN A 84 -10.35 7.08 -11.37
C ASN A 84 -9.11 6.24 -11.10
N GLU A 85 -9.19 5.40 -10.07
CA GLU A 85 -8.21 4.35 -9.82
C GLU A 85 -8.51 3.13 -10.68
N VAL A 86 -7.51 2.67 -11.42
CA VAL A 86 -7.59 1.48 -12.26
C VAL A 86 -6.65 0.42 -11.71
N THR A 87 -7.15 -0.78 -11.44
CA THR A 87 -6.29 -1.91 -11.03
C THR A 87 -5.38 -2.30 -12.20
N VAL A 88 -4.06 -2.26 -11.98
CA VAL A 88 -3.05 -2.60 -12.99
C VAL A 88 -2.36 -3.94 -12.71
N VAL A 89 -2.33 -4.36 -11.44
CA VAL A 89 -1.73 -5.63 -11.03
C VAL A 89 -2.68 -6.36 -10.08
N LYS A 90 -3.00 -7.61 -10.40
CA LYS A 90 -3.75 -8.51 -9.53
C LYS A 90 -3.45 -9.97 -9.86
N ASP A 91 -2.37 -10.47 -9.28
CA ASP A 91 -1.87 -11.82 -9.50
C ASP A 91 -2.70 -12.87 -8.76
N PHE A 92 -3.21 -13.88 -9.48
CA PHE A 92 -4.06 -14.92 -8.92
C PHE A 92 -3.34 -15.77 -7.86
N ASP A 93 -2.06 -16.08 -8.08
CA ASP A 93 -1.24 -16.88 -7.17
C ASP A 93 -0.88 -16.17 -5.86
N LEU A 94 -1.12 -14.85 -5.78
CA LEU A 94 -0.91 -14.04 -4.58
C LEU A 94 -2.23 -13.69 -3.85
N THR A 95 -3.37 -14.19 -4.34
CA THR A 95 -4.69 -13.93 -3.75
C THR A 95 -4.72 -14.26 -2.27
N GLY A 96 -5.31 -13.36 -1.48
CA GLY A 96 -5.41 -13.48 -0.02
C GLY A 96 -4.26 -12.85 0.75
N ASN A 97 -3.23 -12.35 0.05
CA ASN A 97 -2.16 -11.55 0.65
C ASN A 97 -2.34 -10.07 0.33
N ALA A 98 -1.99 -9.21 1.28
CA ALA A 98 -2.00 -7.76 1.15
C ALA A 98 -0.74 -7.26 0.43
N SER A 99 -0.84 -6.10 -0.23
CA SER A 99 0.32 -5.35 -0.74
C SER A 99 0.70 -4.27 0.28
N LEU A 100 1.76 -4.52 1.06
CA LEU A 100 2.12 -3.76 2.28
C LEU A 100 3.36 -2.87 2.08
N GLY A 101 3.44 -2.22 0.94
CA GLY A 101 4.52 -1.30 0.62
C GLY A 101 4.99 -1.45 -0.82
N ILE A 102 5.25 -0.31 -1.44
CA ILE A 102 5.70 -0.23 -2.83
C ILE A 102 6.82 0.79 -3.00
N THR A 103 7.68 0.57 -3.99
CA THR A 103 8.67 1.56 -4.42
C THR A 103 8.92 1.49 -5.92
N VAL A 104 9.13 2.66 -6.52
CA VAL A 104 9.41 2.80 -7.95
C VAL A 104 10.92 2.78 -8.17
N ASP A 105 11.45 1.72 -8.79
CA ASP A 105 12.86 1.57 -9.13
C ASP A 105 13.10 2.09 -10.55
N ARG A 106 13.31 3.41 -10.65
CA ARG A 106 13.46 4.14 -11.92
C ARG A 106 14.55 3.62 -12.84
N PRO A 107 15.79 3.40 -12.37
CA PRO A 107 16.86 2.95 -13.25
C PRO A 107 16.55 1.62 -13.96
N ARG A 108 15.63 0.82 -13.42
CA ARG A 108 15.23 -0.47 -13.97
C ARG A 108 13.79 -0.50 -14.48
N ASN A 109 13.14 0.66 -14.54
CA ASN A 109 11.76 0.83 -15.00
C ASN A 109 10.77 -0.19 -14.38
N ARG A 110 10.88 -0.43 -13.07
CA ARG A 110 10.10 -1.46 -12.39
C ARG A 110 9.47 -0.98 -11.09
N LEU A 111 8.32 -1.53 -10.76
CA LEU A 111 7.66 -1.39 -9.47
C LEU A 111 8.03 -2.57 -8.58
N LEU A 112 8.54 -2.30 -7.38
CA LEU A 112 8.72 -3.32 -6.35
C LEU A 112 7.53 -3.27 -5.39
N VAL A 113 7.00 -4.44 -5.04
CA VAL A 113 5.81 -4.60 -4.19
C VAL A 113 6.10 -5.65 -3.13
N VAL A 114 5.88 -5.29 -1.87
CA VAL A 114 5.89 -6.22 -0.74
C VAL A 114 4.51 -6.85 -0.63
N VAL A 115 4.46 -8.18 -0.64
CA VAL A 115 3.22 -8.93 -0.52
C VAL A 115 3.28 -9.82 0.72
N ALA A 116 2.27 -9.77 1.58
CA ALA A 116 2.27 -10.56 2.80
C ALA A 116 0.87 -10.91 3.32
N ASP A 117 0.78 -12.02 4.05
CA ASP A 117 -0.41 -12.42 4.80
C ASP A 117 -0.55 -11.54 6.05
N LEU A 118 -1.42 -10.52 5.95
CA LEU A 118 -1.58 -9.50 6.99
C LEU A 118 -2.04 -10.07 8.35
N LEU A 119 -2.93 -11.07 8.34
CA LEU A 119 -3.53 -11.60 9.56
C LEU A 119 -2.78 -12.82 10.09
N GLY A 120 -2.36 -13.70 9.19
CA GLY A 120 -1.72 -14.95 9.57
C GLY A 120 -0.20 -14.85 9.72
N ASN A 121 0.43 -13.83 9.12
CA ASN A 121 1.89 -13.69 9.01
C ASN A 121 2.57 -14.99 8.50
N ARG A 122 1.87 -15.75 7.65
CA ARG A 122 2.34 -17.06 7.15
C ARG A 122 3.07 -16.96 5.83
N TYR A 123 3.02 -15.81 5.17
CA TYR A 123 3.59 -15.61 3.85
C TYR A 123 4.12 -14.19 3.74
N SER A 124 5.31 -14.05 3.18
CA SER A 124 5.83 -12.76 2.74
C SER A 124 6.68 -12.96 1.49
N ALA A 125 6.62 -12.00 0.58
CA ALA A 125 7.37 -12.00 -0.66
C ALA A 125 7.64 -10.58 -1.16
N LEU A 126 8.67 -10.45 -1.97
CA LEU A 126 8.95 -9.26 -2.77
C LEU A 126 8.69 -9.59 -4.24
N VAL A 127 7.87 -8.79 -4.88
CA VAL A 127 7.52 -8.93 -6.30
C VAL A 127 8.02 -7.72 -7.07
N ALA A 128 8.44 -7.93 -8.30
CA ALA A 128 8.73 -6.83 -9.22
C ALA A 128 7.88 -6.92 -10.47
N TYR A 129 7.39 -5.77 -10.93
CA TYR A 129 6.62 -5.63 -12.17
C TYR A 129 7.28 -4.60 -13.07
N ASP A 130 7.29 -4.86 -14.37
CA ASP A 130 7.68 -3.87 -15.37
C ASP A 130 6.64 -2.74 -15.42
N LEU A 131 7.06 -1.47 -15.33
CA LEU A 131 6.14 -0.33 -15.24
C LEU A 131 5.42 -0.02 -16.56
N SER A 132 5.92 -0.52 -17.69
CA SER A 132 5.35 -0.27 -19.01
C SER A 132 4.29 -1.30 -19.38
N THR A 133 4.51 -2.55 -18.98
CA THR A 133 3.68 -3.70 -19.37
C THR A 133 2.89 -4.33 -18.21
N TRP A 134 3.20 -3.95 -16.97
CA TRP A 134 2.71 -4.58 -15.74
C TRP A 134 3.06 -6.07 -15.61
N LYS A 135 3.94 -6.57 -16.47
CA LYS A 135 4.37 -7.97 -16.42
C LYS A 135 5.24 -8.20 -15.20
N ARG A 136 4.95 -9.27 -14.45
CA ARG A 136 5.80 -9.72 -13.34
C ARG A 136 7.18 -10.12 -13.86
N LEU A 137 8.21 -9.47 -13.34
CA LEU A 137 9.62 -9.72 -13.63
C LEU A 137 10.19 -10.82 -12.74
N PHE A 138 9.91 -10.77 -11.44
CA PHE A 138 10.28 -11.82 -10.49
C PHE A 138 9.35 -11.82 -9.28
N LEU A 139 9.36 -12.95 -8.57
CA LEU A 139 8.74 -13.15 -7.26
C LEU A 139 9.76 -13.83 -6.35
N ALA A 140 10.16 -13.17 -5.29
CA ALA A 140 11.09 -13.70 -4.29
C ALA A 140 10.34 -13.89 -2.97
N GLN A 141 10.04 -15.14 -2.63
CA GLN A 141 9.44 -15.47 -1.33
C GLN A 141 10.48 -15.23 -0.22
N LEU A 142 10.08 -14.47 0.80
CA LEU A 142 10.92 -14.11 1.95
C LEU A 142 10.60 -14.97 3.17
N SER A 143 9.33 -15.37 3.36
CA SER A 143 8.92 -16.26 4.46
C SER A 143 7.65 -17.05 4.12
N GLY A 144 7.41 -18.12 4.88
CA GLY A 144 6.27 -19.02 4.73
C GLY A 144 6.64 -20.39 4.17
N PRO A 145 5.70 -21.36 4.18
CA PRO A 145 5.96 -22.69 3.64
C PRO A 145 6.27 -22.56 2.16
N SER A 146 7.54 -22.76 1.79
CA SER A 146 7.93 -22.93 0.40
C SER A 146 7.35 -24.27 -0.05
N LYS A 147 6.59 -24.28 -1.16
CA LYS A 147 6.32 -25.55 -1.86
C LYS A 147 7.59 -26.08 -2.56
N TYR A 148 8.68 -25.31 -2.53
CA TYR A 148 9.94 -25.61 -3.19
C TYR A 148 11.11 -25.39 -2.21
N ASN A 149 11.53 -26.46 -1.54
CA ASN A 149 12.97 -26.63 -1.29
C ASN A 149 13.62 -26.91 -2.65
N HIS A 150 14.75 -26.26 -2.93
CA HIS A 150 15.51 -26.27 -4.19
C HIS A 150 14.95 -25.43 -5.35
N LEU A 151 15.22 -24.12 -5.34
CA LEU A 151 15.89 -23.49 -6.49
C LEU A 151 16.89 -22.45 -5.96
N SER A 152 18.15 -22.84 -6.06
CA SER A 152 19.32 -22.07 -5.71
C SER A 152 19.35 -20.72 -6.44
N PHE A 153 19.86 -19.69 -5.76
CA PHE A 153 20.54 -18.58 -6.43
C PHE A 153 21.78 -19.14 -7.15
N ALA A 154 21.59 -19.71 -8.33
CA ALA A 154 22.68 -20.15 -9.18
C ALA A 154 22.56 -19.47 -10.55
N ASN A 155 23.54 -18.59 -10.80
CA ASN A 155 23.98 -18.11 -12.11
C ASN A 155 23.18 -16.97 -12.77
N TYR A 156 23.47 -15.75 -12.33
CA TYR A 156 23.64 -14.65 -13.29
C TYR A 156 25.08 -14.72 -13.79
N LYS A 157 25.30 -15.39 -14.93
CA LYS A 157 26.51 -15.18 -15.73
C LYS A 157 26.20 -14.03 -16.67
N LEU A 158 26.89 -12.90 -16.47
CA LEU A 158 26.99 -11.85 -17.47
C LEU A 158 27.63 -12.47 -18.73
N VAL A 159 26.96 -12.34 -19.86
CA VAL A 159 27.57 -12.40 -21.20
C VAL A 159 27.40 -11.02 -21.79
#